data_AF-A0A820MND8-F1
#
_entry.id   AF-A0A820MND8-F1
#
_cell.length_a   1.000
_cell.length_b   1.000
_cell.length_c   1.000
_cell.angle_alpha   90.00
_cell.angle_beta   90.00
_cell.angle_gamma   90.00
#
_symmetry.space_group_name_H-M   'P 1'
#
loop_
_entity.id
_entity.type
_entity.pdbx_description
1 polymer ?
#
loop_
_entity_poly.entity_id
_entity_poly.type
_entity_poly.pdbx_seq_one_letter_code
_entity_poly.pdbx_strand_id
1 'polypeptide(L)'
;TDHRVFANVKIYSNFAEIIQPLGKLPLEFSAEEWSDIRSDSITLIGSNINITQQTITEKKQSLNNLQIYVRSPSSSNTETKFLQATMIDENRNLVKLIDKDISKEAIYITVQSDHIVYNDEPSQSKYHVNFTYDTTDAVYLSYLRSNLNWKT
;
A
#
# COMPACT_ATOMS: atom_id res chain seq x y z
N THR A 1 7.07 -15.18 -26.28
CA THR A 1 5.84 -15.98 -26.27
C THR A 1 4.77 -15.15 -25.59
N ASP A 2 3.78 -14.70 -26.35
CA ASP A 2 2.71 -13.79 -25.89
C ASP A 2 1.83 -14.50 -24.84
N HIS A 3 2.00 -14.19 -23.55
CA HIS A 3 1.21 -14.79 -22.47
C HIS A 3 -0.09 -13.97 -22.32
N ARG A 4 -1.08 -14.28 -23.14
CA ARG A 4 -2.42 -13.72 -23.00
C ARG A 4 -3.08 -14.33 -21.76
N VAL A 5 -3.21 -13.52 -20.71
CA VAL A 5 -4.00 -13.86 -19.52
C VAL A 5 -5.47 -13.65 -19.88
N PHE A 6 -6.27 -14.71 -19.84
CA PHE A 6 -7.72 -14.63 -20.02
C PHE A 6 -8.40 -14.46 -18.66
N ALA A 7 -9.12 -13.36 -18.47
CA ALA A 7 -9.95 -13.12 -17.30
C ALA A 7 -11.43 -13.09 -17.73
N ASN A 8 -12.30 -13.75 -16.96
CA ASN A 8 -13.74 -13.60 -17.09
C ASN A 8 -14.17 -12.44 -16.18
N VAL A 9 -14.89 -11.48 -16.74
CA VAL A 9 -15.40 -10.32 -16.00
C VAL A 9 -16.91 -10.36 -15.99
N LYS A 10 -17.53 -10.39 -14.79
CA LYS A 10 -18.98 -10.23 -14.63
C LYS A 10 -19.28 -8.89 -13.97
N ILE A 11 -20.26 -8.16 -14.49
CA ILE A 11 -20.55 -6.79 -14.07
C ILE A 11 -21.85 -6.76 -13.27
N TYR A 12 -21.79 -6.13 -12.10
CA TYR A 12 -22.90 -5.97 -11.17
C TYR A 12 -23.05 -4.48 -10.80
N SER A 13 -23.86 -3.72 -11.53
CA SER A 13 -24.10 -2.28 -11.27
C SER A 13 -22.83 -1.46 -11.03
N ASN A 14 -22.35 -1.36 -9.79
CA ASN A 14 -21.16 -0.63 -9.35
C ASN A 14 -19.91 -1.50 -9.08
N PHE A 15 -19.97 -2.81 -9.31
CA PHE A 15 -18.86 -3.75 -9.12
C PHE A 15 -18.60 -4.60 -10.37
N ALA A 16 -17.37 -5.08 -10.50
CA ALA A 16 -17.02 -6.13 -11.44
C ALA A 16 -16.36 -7.30 -10.70
N GLU A 17 -16.89 -8.51 -10.86
CA GLU A 17 -16.23 -9.76 -10.47
C GLU A 17 -15.19 -10.13 -11.52
N ILE A 18 -13.94 -10.23 -11.08
CA ILE A 18 -12.81 -10.69 -11.88
C ILE A 18 -12.54 -12.14 -11.52
N ILE A 19 -12.60 -13.03 -12.50
CA ILE A 19 -12.24 -14.44 -12.37
C ILE A 19 -11.08 -14.74 -13.29
N GLN A 20 -9.95 -15.19 -12.74
CA GLN A 20 -8.75 -15.50 -13.52
C GLN A 20 -8.04 -16.75 -13.01
N PRO A 21 -7.24 -17.44 -13.84
CA PRO A 21 -6.40 -18.55 -13.38
C PRO A 21 -5.55 -18.13 -12.18
N LEU A 22 -5.42 -19.00 -11.18
CA LEU A 22 -4.61 -18.70 -10.00
C LEU A 22 -3.14 -18.55 -10.39
N GLY A 23 -2.58 -17.36 -10.14
CA GLY A 23 -1.16 -17.08 -10.32
C GLY A 23 -0.28 -17.72 -9.23
N LYS A 24 1.02 -17.46 -9.30
CA LYS A 24 1.96 -17.88 -8.25
C LYS A 24 1.63 -17.17 -6.93
N LEU A 25 1.47 -17.95 -5.85
CA LEU A 25 1.29 -17.42 -4.50
C LEU A 25 2.64 -16.99 -3.87
N PRO A 26 2.66 -15.93 -3.04
CA PRO A 26 1.54 -15.03 -2.75
C PRO A 26 1.20 -14.13 -3.94
N LEU A 27 -0.08 -13.81 -4.10
CA LEU A 27 -0.54 -12.82 -5.08
C LEU A 27 -0.12 -11.44 -4.62
N GLU A 28 0.38 -10.62 -5.53
CA GLU A 28 0.81 -9.24 -5.26
C GLU A 28 -0.13 -8.25 -5.94
N PHE A 29 -0.58 -7.26 -5.18
CA PHE A 29 -1.35 -6.11 -5.65
C PHE A 29 -0.64 -4.82 -5.24
N SER A 30 -0.63 -3.82 -6.13
CA SER A 30 -0.24 -2.45 -5.78
C SER A 30 -1.29 -1.79 -4.88
N ALA A 31 -0.92 -0.69 -4.21
CA ALA A 31 -1.88 0.08 -3.41
C ALA A 31 -3.05 0.64 -4.24
N GLU A 32 -2.79 1.04 -5.49
CA GLU A 32 -3.83 1.54 -6.41
C GLU A 32 -4.82 0.42 -6.75
N GLU A 33 -4.33 -0.73 -7.21
CA GLU A 33 -5.19 -1.89 -7.50
C GLU A 33 -5.97 -2.34 -6.26
N TRP A 34 -5.31 -2.38 -5.11
CA TRP A 34 -5.93 -2.77 -3.85
C TRP A 34 -7.05 -1.80 -3.44
N SER A 35 -6.89 -0.50 -3.70
CA SER A 35 -7.91 0.51 -3.37
C SER A 35 -9.22 0.32 -4.15
N ASP A 36 -9.14 -0.29 -5.34
CA ASP A 36 -10.32 -0.66 -6.12
C ASP A 36 -10.88 -2.01 -5.68
N ILE A 37 -10.09 -2.90 -5.09
CA ILE A 37 -10.52 -4.24 -4.73
C ILE A 37 -11.26 -4.22 -3.39
N ARG A 38 -12.43 -4.87 -3.37
CA ARG A 38 -13.13 -5.14 -2.11
C ARG A 38 -12.41 -6.31 -1.42
N SER A 39 -11.57 -6.02 -0.43
CA SER A 39 -10.63 -7.02 0.15
C SER A 39 -11.30 -8.28 0.72
N ASP A 40 -12.50 -8.15 1.27
CA ASP A 40 -13.32 -9.26 1.81
C ASP A 40 -13.92 -10.16 0.70
N SER A 41 -13.83 -9.77 -0.57
CA SER A 41 -14.33 -10.55 -1.71
C SER A 41 -13.29 -11.45 -2.35
N ILE A 42 -12.01 -11.30 -1.98
CA ILE A 42 -10.91 -12.06 -2.57
C ILE A 42 -11.00 -13.51 -2.08
N THR A 43 -11.20 -14.44 -3.00
CA THR A 43 -11.34 -15.87 -2.69
C THR A 43 -10.83 -16.75 -3.83
N LEU A 44 -10.67 -18.05 -3.56
CA LEU A 44 -10.40 -19.05 -4.58
C LEU A 44 -11.69 -19.78 -4.96
N ILE A 45 -11.89 -19.99 -6.24
CA ILE A 45 -13.01 -20.77 -6.78
C ILE A 45 -12.48 -21.93 -7.63
N GLY A 46 -13.18 -23.05 -7.60
CA GLY A 46 -12.79 -24.26 -8.30
C GLY A 46 -13.60 -25.44 -7.79
N SER A 47 -13.53 -26.56 -8.52
CA SER A 47 -14.11 -27.81 -8.04
C SER A 47 -13.34 -28.32 -6.82
N ASN A 48 -14.07 -28.80 -5.81
CA ASN A 48 -13.51 -29.45 -4.62
C ASN A 48 -12.40 -28.67 -3.90
N ILE A 49 -12.44 -27.34 -3.94
CA ILE A 49 -11.46 -26.52 -3.24
C ILE A 49 -11.83 -26.36 -1.77
N ASN A 50 -10.91 -26.70 -0.89
CA ASN A 50 -11.03 -26.44 0.53
C ASN A 50 -9.97 -25.43 0.95
N ILE A 51 -10.38 -24.20 1.27
CA ILE A 51 -9.48 -23.14 1.74
C ILE A 51 -9.37 -23.27 3.26
N THR A 52 -8.18 -23.57 3.77
CA THR A 52 -7.93 -23.73 5.21
C THR A 52 -7.46 -22.43 5.85
N GLN A 53 -6.76 -21.57 5.09
CA GLN A 53 -6.31 -20.27 5.55
C GLN A 53 -6.21 -19.27 4.41
N GLN A 54 -6.61 -18.03 4.67
CA GLN A 54 -6.30 -16.87 3.85
C GLN A 54 -5.52 -15.87 4.70
N THR A 55 -4.44 -15.31 4.16
CA THR A 55 -3.65 -14.27 4.82
C THR A 55 -3.48 -13.10 3.87
N ILE A 56 -3.80 -11.91 4.36
CA ILE A 56 -3.59 -10.65 3.65
C ILE A 56 -2.54 -9.88 4.45
N THR A 57 -1.42 -9.56 3.81
CA THR A 57 -0.31 -8.84 4.42
C THR A 57 -0.02 -7.58 3.63
N GLU A 58 -0.09 -6.42 4.29
CA GLU A 58 0.45 -5.19 3.72
C GLU A 58 1.98 -5.17 3.91
N LYS A 59 2.71 -5.04 2.80
CA LYS A 59 4.14 -4.73 2.77
C LYS A 59 4.32 -3.25 2.50
N LYS A 60 4.64 -2.52 3.56
CA LYS A 60 5.00 -1.10 3.51
C LYS A 60 6.45 -0.94 3.94
N GLN A 61 7.20 -0.10 3.25
CA GLN A 61 8.52 0.32 3.72
C GLN A 61 8.34 1.20 4.95
N SER A 62 8.88 0.77 6.09
CA SER A 62 8.92 1.58 7.30
C SER A 62 9.69 2.87 7.02
N LEU A 63 9.09 4.00 7.36
CA LEU A 63 9.75 5.31 7.27
C LEU A 63 10.54 5.65 8.53
N ASN A 64 10.48 4.81 9.57
CA ASN A 64 11.27 5.00 10.80
C ASN A 64 12.78 4.95 10.49
N ASN A 65 13.53 5.83 11.16
CA ASN A 65 14.95 6.10 10.99
C ASN A 65 15.36 6.69 9.63
N LEU A 66 14.40 7.02 8.75
CA LEU A 66 14.69 7.70 7.50
C LEU A 66 15.09 9.16 7.76
N GLN A 67 16.07 9.65 7.00
CA GLN A 67 16.37 11.08 6.96
C GLN A 67 15.35 11.80 6.06
N ILE A 68 14.78 12.86 6.61
CA ILE A 68 13.74 13.67 5.99
C ILE A 68 14.07 15.15 6.21
N TYR A 69 13.41 16.00 5.44
CA TYR A 69 13.39 17.44 5.65
C TYR A 69 12.03 17.85 6.18
N VAL A 70 12.01 18.67 7.23
CA VAL A 70 10.76 19.19 7.80
C VAL A 70 10.71 20.70 7.69
N ARG A 71 9.54 21.24 7.39
CA ARG A 71 9.33 22.68 7.33
C ARG A 71 9.67 23.29 8.70
N SER A 72 10.54 24.29 8.71
CA SER A 72 10.89 25.03 9.92
C SER A 72 9.64 25.72 10.49
N PRO A 73 9.40 25.69 11.80
CA PRO A 73 8.36 26.48 12.45
C PRO A 73 8.51 27.99 12.21
N SER A 74 9.72 28.45 11.92
CA SER A 74 10.02 29.85 11.59
C SER A 74 9.76 30.21 10.12
N SER A 75 9.25 29.28 9.31
CA SER A 75 8.95 29.54 7.90
C SER A 75 7.81 30.55 7.79
N SER A 76 7.95 31.51 6.87
CA SER A 76 6.90 32.47 6.55
C SER A 76 6.13 32.02 5.31
N ASN A 77 5.09 32.78 4.93
CA ASN A 77 4.37 32.56 3.67
C ASN A 77 5.24 32.86 2.44
N THR A 78 6.34 33.59 2.59
CA THR A 78 7.22 34.01 1.49
C THR A 78 8.53 33.25 1.44
N GLU A 79 8.95 32.61 2.53
CA GLU A 79 10.21 31.87 2.61
C GLU A 79 10.04 30.58 3.42
N THR A 80 10.06 29.45 2.72
CA THR A 80 9.95 28.12 3.33
C THR A 80 11.36 27.58 3.58
N LYS A 81 11.75 27.51 4.85
CA LYS A 81 13.03 26.92 5.25
C LYS A 81 12.78 25.48 5.70
N PHE A 82 13.62 24.56 5.26
CA PHE A 82 13.57 23.16 5.68
C PHE A 82 14.74 22.83 6.61
N LEU A 83 14.47 21.98 7.60
CA LEU A 83 15.45 21.47 8.57
C LEU A 83 15.60 19.97 8.39
N GLN A 84 16.83 19.47 8.45
CA GLN A 84 17.08 18.04 8.38
C GLN A 84 16.65 17.36 9.70
N ALA A 85 15.94 16.25 9.57
CA ALA A 85 15.44 15.48 10.69
C ALA A 85 15.50 13.97 10.42
N THR A 86 15.35 13.18 11.48
CA THR A 86 15.18 11.73 11.40
C THR A 86 13.76 11.39 11.83
N MET A 87 13.05 10.62 11.02
CA MET A 87 11.75 10.06 11.42
C MET A 87 11.95 9.06 12.56
N ILE A 88 11.30 9.29 13.70
CA ILE A 88 11.37 8.39 14.87
C ILE A 88 10.13 7.51 14.94
N ASP A 89 8.97 8.07 14.62
CA ASP A 89 7.71 7.34 14.58
C ASP A 89 6.80 7.90 13.48
N GLU A 90 6.71 7.15 12.38
CA GLU A 90 5.91 7.51 11.20
C GLU A 90 4.40 7.57 11.48
N ASN A 91 3.88 6.87 12.49
CA ASN A 91 2.44 6.89 12.79
C ASN A 91 2.02 8.18 13.50
N ARG A 92 2.95 8.79 14.24
CA ARG A 92 2.75 10.05 14.95
C ARG A 92 3.45 11.22 14.28
N ASN A 93 4.05 11.01 13.11
CA ASN A 93 4.96 11.96 12.46
C ASN A 93 5.96 12.58 13.44
N LEU A 94 6.50 11.77 14.36
CA LEU A 94 7.46 12.23 15.35
C LEU A 94 8.85 12.23 14.72
N VAL A 95 9.53 13.37 14.76
CA VAL A 95 10.84 13.56 14.14
C VAL A 95 11.84 14.07 15.16
N LYS A 96 13.10 13.68 14.99
CA LYS A 96 14.25 14.19 15.73
C LYS A 96 15.02 15.16 14.83
N LEU A 97 15.10 16.43 15.21
CA LEU A 97 15.87 17.42 14.46
C LEU A 97 17.38 17.13 14.58
N ILE A 98 18.11 17.26 13.47
CA ILE A 98 19.57 17.05 13.40
C ILE A 98 20.35 18.38 13.50
N ASP A 99 19.64 19.51 13.60
CA ASP A 99 20.26 20.83 13.59
C ASP A 99 21.11 21.08 14.85
N LYS A 100 22.43 21.15 14.64
CA LYS A 100 23.43 21.40 15.68
C LYS A 100 23.42 22.84 16.19
N ASP A 101 22.82 23.76 15.44
CA ASP A 101 22.83 25.19 15.75
C ASP A 101 21.68 25.59 16.69
N ILE A 102 20.66 24.73 16.85
CA ILE A 102 19.44 25.06 17.63
C ILE A 102 19.57 24.58 19.09
N SER A 103 20.17 23.42 19.35
CA SER A 103 20.32 22.88 20.71
C SER A 103 21.42 21.84 20.82
N LYS A 104 22.09 21.78 21.98
CA LYS A 104 22.98 20.67 22.35
C LYS A 104 22.22 19.36 22.63
N GLU A 105 20.92 19.47 22.90
CA GLU A 105 20.03 18.35 23.20
C GLU A 105 19.17 17.98 21.99
N ALA A 106 18.83 16.70 21.86
CA ALA A 106 17.97 16.22 20.78
C ALA A 106 16.56 16.80 20.90
N ILE A 107 16.14 17.57 19.90
CA ILE A 107 14.78 18.12 19.82
C ILE A 107 13.87 17.12 19.11
N TYR A 108 12.75 16.77 19.74
CA TYR A 108 11.72 15.90 19.17
C TYR A 108 10.44 16.70 18.96
N ILE A 109 9.88 16.66 17.75
CA ILE A 109 8.63 17.36 17.42
C ILE A 109 7.73 16.46 16.58
N THR A 110 6.42 16.65 16.72
CA THR A 110 5.44 16.12 15.78
C THR A 110 5.20 17.14 14.68
N VAL A 111 5.22 16.69 13.42
CA VAL A 111 5.02 17.54 12.24
C VAL A 111 3.80 17.08 11.44
N GLN A 112 3.15 18.02 10.74
CA GLN A 112 2.08 17.68 9.80
C GLN A 112 2.66 16.96 8.59
N SER A 113 1.91 16.01 8.00
CA SER A 113 2.43 15.16 6.92
C SER A 113 2.85 15.96 5.67
N ASP A 114 2.15 17.05 5.37
CA ASP A 114 2.44 17.98 4.26
C ASP A 114 3.65 18.88 4.52
N HIS A 115 4.17 18.89 5.75
CA HIS A 115 5.41 19.59 6.13
C HIS A 115 6.64 18.68 6.08
N ILE A 116 6.49 17.42 5.67
CA ILE A 116 7.57 16.44 5.55
C ILE A 116 7.94 16.28 4.08
N VAL A 117 9.22 16.44 3.77
CA VAL A 117 9.80 16.19 2.46
C VAL A 117 10.76 15.02 2.59
N TYR A 118 10.54 14.00 1.78
CA TYR A 118 11.36 12.80 1.74
C TYR A 118 12.47 12.96 0.69
N ASN A 119 13.66 12.44 0.99
CA ASN A 119 14.79 12.47 0.04
C ASN A 119 14.53 11.59 -1.18
N ASP A 120 13.92 10.43 -0.92
CA ASP A 120 13.42 9.50 -1.91
C ASP A 120 11.93 9.30 -1.65
N GLU A 121 11.12 9.22 -2.72
CA GLU A 121 9.70 8.98 -2.57
C GLU A 121 9.47 7.63 -1.88
N PRO A 122 8.69 7.57 -0.78
CA PRO A 122 8.35 6.33 -0.11
C PRO A 122 7.84 5.29 -1.10
N SER A 123 8.38 4.06 -1.05
CA SER A 123 7.82 3.00 -1.88
C SER A 123 6.34 2.82 -1.54
N GLN A 124 5.48 2.79 -2.56
CA GLN A 124 4.06 2.52 -2.37
C GLN A 124 3.85 1.16 -1.68
N SER A 125 2.84 1.08 -0.80
CA SER A 125 2.44 -0.18 -0.17
C SER A 125 2.09 -1.22 -1.23
N LYS A 126 2.43 -2.48 -0.94
CA LYS A 126 2.02 -3.65 -1.70
C LYS A 126 1.21 -4.57 -0.82
N TYR A 127 0.19 -5.21 -1.37
CA TYR A 127 -0.65 -6.14 -0.64
C TYR A 127 -0.40 -7.55 -1.14
N HIS A 128 -0.02 -8.44 -0.22
CA HIS A 128 0.25 -9.84 -0.49
C HIS A 128 -0.91 -10.69 0.02
N VAL A 129 -1.59 -11.39 -0.89
CA VAL A 129 -2.66 -12.34 -0.54
C VAL A 129 -2.13 -13.74 -0.72
N ASN A 130 -2.13 -14.51 0.37
CA ASN A 130 -1.74 -15.91 0.36
C ASN A 130 -2.90 -16.80 0.78
N PHE A 131 -2.92 -18.01 0.24
CA PHE A 131 -3.89 -19.04 0.57
C PHE A 131 -3.17 -20.33 0.93
N THR A 132 -3.69 -21.02 1.94
CA THR A 132 -3.44 -22.46 2.15
C THR A 132 -4.74 -23.17 1.79
N TYR A 133 -4.67 -24.10 0.83
CA TYR A 133 -5.83 -24.79 0.31
C TYR A 133 -5.45 -26.16 -0.24
N ASP A 134 -6.42 -27.06 -0.31
CA ASP A 134 -6.30 -28.40 -0.87
C ASP A 134 -7.28 -28.58 -2.03
N THR A 135 -6.82 -29.12 -3.15
CA THR A 135 -7.64 -29.55 -4.29
C THR A 135 -6.81 -30.36 -5.29
N THR A 136 -7.48 -31.17 -6.10
CA THR A 136 -6.91 -31.86 -7.27
C THR A 136 -7.26 -31.18 -8.59
N ASP A 137 -8.12 -30.17 -8.55
CA ASP A 137 -8.74 -29.55 -9.73
C ASP A 137 -8.14 -28.17 -10.03
N ALA A 138 -8.53 -27.60 -11.17
CA ALA A 138 -8.12 -26.25 -11.55
C ALA A 138 -8.69 -25.20 -10.59
N VAL A 139 -7.84 -24.26 -10.18
CA VAL A 139 -8.17 -23.18 -9.24
C VAL A 139 -8.09 -21.82 -9.92
N TYR A 140 -9.07 -20.99 -9.61
CA TYR A 140 -9.17 -19.63 -10.10
C TYR A 140 -9.26 -18.68 -8.92
N LEU A 141 -8.70 -17.50 -9.09
CA LEU A 141 -8.89 -16.37 -8.19
C LEU A 141 -10.19 -15.66 -8.57
N SER A 142 -11.05 -15.34 -7.60
CA SER A 142 -12.18 -14.43 -7.75
C SER A 142 -12.08 -13.25 -6.79
N TYR A 143 -12.41 -12.04 -7.25
CA TYR A 143 -12.54 -10.86 -6.41
C TYR A 143 -13.39 -9.79 -7.08
N LEU A 144 -13.97 -8.89 -6.29
CA LEU A 144 -14.74 -7.74 -6.75
C LEU A 144 -13.86 -6.49 -6.82
N ARG A 145 -13.96 -5.75 -7.92
CA ARG A 145 -13.46 -4.38 -8.06
C ARG A 145 -14.60 -3.37 -8.03
N SER A 146 -14.38 -2.26 -7.33
CA SER A 146 -15.25 -1.10 -7.20
C SER A 146 -14.88 -0.04 -8.23
N ASN A 147 -15.80 0.90 -8.47
CA ASN A 147 -15.50 2.18 -9.12
C ASN A 147 -14.96 2.11 -10.57
N LEU A 148 -15.57 1.27 -11.41
CA LEU A 148 -15.47 1.47 -12.86
C LEU A 148 -16.28 2.72 -13.21
N ASN A 149 -15.65 3.90 -13.17
CA ASN A 149 -16.13 5.04 -13.94
C ASN A 149 -16.05 4.65 -15.41
N TRP A 150 -17.10 4.03 -15.92
CA TRP A 150 -17.27 3.82 -17.35
C TRP A 150 -17.35 5.22 -17.97
N LYS A 151 -16.28 5.69 -18.61
CA LYS A 151 -16.42 6.73 -19.63
C LYS A 151 -17.32 6.13 -20.71
N THR A 152 -18.61 6.43 -20.64
CA THR A 152 -19.53 6.35 -21.77
C THR A 152 -19.04 7.24 -22.90
#